data_AF-A0A7Y5WTS0-F1
#
_entry.id   AF-A0A7Y5WTS0-F1
#
_cell.length_a   1.000
_cell.length_b   1.000
_cell.length_c   1.000
_cell.angle_alpha   90.00
_cell.angle_beta   90.00
_cell.angle_gamma   90.00
#
_symmetry.space_group_name_H-M   'P 1'
#
loop_
_entity.id
_entity.type
_entity.pdbx_description
1 polymer ?
#
loop_
_entity_poly.entity_id
_entity_poly.type
_entity_poly.pdbx_seq_one_letter_code
_entity_poly.pdbx_strand_id
1 'polypeptide(L)'
;GSGGRSGAAAALSDEQRAALQQTLADVDVKFPPPPRATVKDFVDHLDYAVTLIGIDHVGISSDFDGGGGVEGWRGADETFNVTLELVRRGYTESQIAKLWGGNLLRVLDEVQAVARRLR
;
A
#
# COMPACT_ATOMS: atom_id res chain seq x y z
N GLY A 1 9.82 11.26 1.13
CA GLY A 1 9.84 10.06 0.28
C GLY A 1 9.60 10.45 -1.16
N SER A 2 10.60 10.26 -2.02
CA SER A 2 10.49 10.39 -3.48
C SER A 2 10.72 9.00 -4.09
N GLY A 3 9.76 8.09 -3.89
CA GLY A 3 9.81 6.75 -4.46
C GLY A 3 9.55 6.78 -5.97
N GLY A 4 10.36 6.04 -6.74
CA GLY A 4 10.06 5.64 -8.12
C GLY A 4 10.51 6.54 -9.27
N ARG A 5 10.60 7.88 -9.11
CA ARG A 5 10.94 8.77 -10.25
C ARG A 5 12.44 8.90 -10.56
N SER A 6 13.32 8.36 -9.73
CA SER A 6 14.75 8.72 -9.75
C SER A 6 15.53 8.21 -10.97
N GLY A 7 15.16 7.07 -11.56
CA GLY A 7 15.91 6.49 -12.68
C GLY A 7 15.69 7.19 -14.02
N ALA A 8 14.42 7.32 -14.43
CA ALA A 8 14.08 7.88 -15.74
C ALA A 8 14.22 9.41 -15.80
N ALA A 9 13.91 10.12 -14.73
CA ALA A 9 14.01 11.58 -14.69
C ALA A 9 15.48 12.07 -14.62
N ALA A 10 16.40 11.25 -14.11
CA ALA A 10 17.82 11.58 -14.07
C ALA A 10 18.50 11.58 -15.45
N ALA A 11 17.90 10.90 -16.44
CA ALA A 11 18.41 10.82 -17.81
C ALA A 11 17.99 12.01 -18.71
N LEU A 12 17.12 12.89 -18.22
CA LEU A 12 16.58 14.03 -18.98
C LEU A 12 17.53 15.23 -18.96
N SER A 13 17.59 15.97 -20.08
CA SER A 13 18.23 17.29 -20.12
C SER A 13 17.48 18.30 -19.25
N ASP A 14 18.13 19.41 -18.91
CA ASP A 14 17.48 20.49 -18.14
C ASP A 14 16.22 21.03 -18.83
N GLU A 15 16.27 21.18 -20.16
CA GLU A 15 15.13 21.62 -20.97
C GLU A 15 13.98 20.60 -20.91
N GLN A 16 14.29 19.31 -21.04
CA GLN A 16 13.29 18.25 -20.95
C GLN A 16 12.66 18.17 -19.55
N ARG A 17 13.46 18.38 -18.49
CA ARG A 17 12.95 18.44 -17.11
C ARG A 17 12.04 19.64 -16.90
N ALA A 18 12.40 20.81 -17.40
CA ALA A 18 11.58 22.01 -17.33
C ALA A 18 10.25 21.83 -18.07
N ALA A 19 10.29 21.28 -19.29
CA ALA A 19 9.07 21.00 -20.07
C ALA A 19 8.15 19.97 -19.38
N LEU A 20 8.74 18.90 -18.81
CA LEU A 20 8.00 17.90 -18.03
C LEU A 20 7.34 18.53 -16.80
N GLN A 21 8.10 19.36 -16.05
CA GLN A 21 7.58 20.02 -14.86
C GLN A 21 6.43 20.97 -15.18
N GLN A 22 6.54 21.72 -16.28
CA GLN A 22 5.45 22.58 -16.75
C GLN A 22 4.22 21.76 -17.12
N THR A 23 4.39 20.66 -17.87
CA THR A 23 3.29 19.78 -18.27
C THR A 23 2.59 19.18 -17.05
N LEU A 24 3.34 18.75 -16.04
CA LEU A 24 2.78 18.23 -14.78
C LEU A 24 2.00 19.32 -14.02
N ALA A 25 2.52 20.54 -13.96
CA ALA A 25 1.83 21.66 -13.32
C ALA A 25 0.50 21.99 -14.04
N ASP A 26 0.51 22.00 -15.37
CA ASP A 26 -0.71 22.25 -16.16
C ASP A 26 -1.75 21.14 -15.95
N VAL A 27 -1.30 19.88 -15.79
CA VAL A 27 -2.16 18.75 -15.42
C VAL A 27 -2.76 18.96 -14.03
N ASP A 28 -1.97 19.34 -13.04
CA ASP A 28 -2.45 19.58 -11.67
C ASP A 28 -3.45 20.75 -11.60
N VAL A 29 -3.27 21.79 -12.43
CA VAL A 29 -4.24 22.89 -12.56
C VAL A 29 -5.55 22.39 -13.18
N LYS A 30 -5.46 21.57 -14.23
CA LYS A 30 -6.64 21.05 -14.94
C LYS A 30 -7.38 19.98 -14.14
N PHE A 31 -6.65 19.19 -13.37
CA PHE A 31 -7.11 18.04 -12.60
C PHE A 31 -6.49 18.12 -11.19
N PRO A 32 -7.02 19.01 -10.32
CA PRO A 32 -6.47 19.16 -8.99
C PRO A 32 -6.49 17.81 -8.26
N PRO A 33 -5.36 17.43 -7.62
CA PRO A 33 -5.29 16.14 -6.95
C PRO A 33 -6.33 16.08 -5.83
N PRO A 34 -6.98 14.92 -5.63
CA PRO A 34 -7.87 14.75 -4.49
C PRO A 34 -7.06 14.87 -3.18
N PRO A 35 -7.75 15.08 -2.05
CA PRO A 35 -7.13 14.96 -0.74
C PRO A 35 -6.38 13.63 -0.61
N ARG A 36 -5.26 13.63 0.12
CA ARG A 36 -4.55 12.37 0.39
C ARG A 36 -5.43 11.46 1.21
N ALA A 37 -5.46 10.19 0.84
CA ALA A 37 -6.05 9.15 1.69
C ALA A 37 -5.32 9.07 3.03
N THR A 38 -6.06 8.69 4.07
CA THR A 38 -5.62 8.51 5.45
C THR A 38 -5.56 7.03 5.83
N VAL A 39 -5.03 6.72 7.01
CA VAL A 39 -5.15 5.37 7.60
C VAL A 39 -6.61 4.92 7.70
N LYS A 40 -7.54 5.84 7.99
CA LYS A 40 -8.97 5.51 8.05
C LYS A 40 -9.48 5.03 6.68
N ASP A 41 -9.15 5.75 5.61
CA ASP A 41 -9.57 5.37 4.25
C ASP A 41 -8.94 4.03 3.85
N PHE A 42 -7.67 3.81 4.19
CA PHE A 42 -7.00 2.53 3.97
C PHE A 42 -7.73 1.36 4.67
N VAL A 43 -8.11 1.53 5.94
CA VAL A 43 -8.82 0.48 6.68
C VAL A 43 -10.29 0.36 6.23
N ASP A 44 -10.93 1.42 5.72
CA ASP A 44 -12.25 1.32 5.06
C ASP A 44 -12.18 0.38 3.84
N HIS A 45 -11.12 0.49 3.02
CA HIS A 45 -10.89 -0.42 1.90
C HIS A 45 -10.58 -1.86 2.34
N LEU A 46 -9.82 -2.02 3.42
CA LEU A 46 -9.54 -3.33 4.02
C LEU A 46 -10.83 -3.99 4.51
N ASP A 47 -11.68 -3.27 5.23
CA ASP A 47 -12.97 -3.76 5.70
C ASP A 47 -13.87 -4.21 4.55
N TYR A 48 -13.91 -3.42 3.47
CA TYR A 48 -14.67 -3.79 2.29
C TYR A 48 -14.16 -5.11 1.67
N ALA A 49 -12.84 -5.27 1.54
CA ALA A 49 -12.25 -6.50 1.05
C ALA A 49 -12.55 -7.70 1.97
N VAL A 50 -12.38 -7.54 3.29
CA VAL A 50 -12.73 -8.56 4.28
C VAL A 50 -14.21 -8.95 4.18
N THR A 51 -15.10 -7.97 4.00
CA THR A 51 -16.54 -8.20 3.83
C THR A 51 -16.85 -8.97 2.55
N LEU A 52 -16.15 -8.64 1.46
CA LEU A 52 -16.40 -9.20 0.13
C LEU A 52 -15.86 -10.62 -0.05
N ILE A 53 -14.63 -10.88 0.42
CA ILE A 53 -13.90 -12.14 0.14
C ILE A 53 -13.50 -12.91 1.41
N GLY A 54 -13.79 -12.40 2.60
CA GLY A 54 -13.52 -13.06 3.87
C GLY A 54 -12.12 -12.77 4.43
N ILE A 55 -12.01 -12.80 5.77
CA ILE A 55 -10.79 -12.45 6.51
C ILE A 55 -9.57 -13.33 6.18
N ASP A 56 -9.78 -14.56 5.70
CA ASP A 56 -8.70 -15.51 5.40
C ASP A 56 -8.00 -15.25 4.04
N HIS A 57 -8.46 -14.24 3.31
CA HIS A 57 -8.08 -13.93 1.94
C HIS A 57 -7.52 -12.51 1.76
N VAL A 58 -7.35 -11.75 2.85
CA VAL A 58 -6.86 -10.37 2.82
C VAL A 58 -5.53 -10.25 3.55
N GLY A 59 -4.62 -9.44 3.02
CA GLY A 59 -3.34 -9.09 3.66
C GLY A 59 -3.04 -7.60 3.52
N ILE A 60 -2.03 -7.12 4.23
CA ILE A 60 -1.62 -5.70 4.25
C ILE A 60 -0.25 -5.53 3.58
N SER A 61 -0.12 -4.51 2.73
CA SER A 61 1.16 -4.02 2.23
C SER A 61 1.13 -2.49 2.11
N SER A 62 2.29 -1.85 2.25
CA SER A 62 2.41 -0.38 2.24
C SER A 62 2.86 0.22 0.91
N ASP A 63 3.56 -0.57 0.11
CA ASP A 63 4.31 -0.10 -1.06
C ASP A 63 5.29 1.05 -0.73
N PHE A 64 5.91 0.98 0.47
CA PHE A 64 6.97 1.91 0.87
C PHE A 64 8.13 1.89 -0.13
N ASP A 65 8.72 3.06 -0.35
CA ASP A 65 9.75 3.34 -1.37
C ASP A 65 9.31 3.11 -2.84
N GLY A 66 8.14 2.50 -3.07
CA GLY A 66 7.49 2.31 -4.38
C GLY A 66 6.52 3.43 -4.78
N GLY A 67 6.19 4.34 -3.87
CA GLY A 67 5.22 5.43 -4.09
C GLY A 67 3.95 5.30 -3.25
N GLY A 68 3.85 4.27 -2.43
CA GLY A 68 2.76 4.07 -1.48
C GLY A 68 2.81 4.97 -0.24
N GLY A 69 2.05 4.58 0.77
CA GLY A 69 1.84 5.31 2.01
C GLY A 69 0.66 6.28 1.97
N VAL A 70 -0.07 6.32 3.08
CA VAL A 70 -1.21 7.20 3.33
C VAL A 70 -0.89 8.19 4.46
N GLU A 71 -1.72 9.19 4.67
CA GLU A 71 -1.58 10.07 5.82
C GLU A 71 -1.78 9.29 7.13
N GLY A 72 -0.78 9.34 8.01
CA GLY A 72 -0.71 8.54 9.23
C GLY A 72 -0.06 7.16 9.04
N TRP A 73 0.39 6.80 7.83
CA TRP A 73 1.23 5.62 7.59
C TRP A 73 2.18 5.87 6.40
N ARG A 74 3.13 6.78 6.60
CA ARG A 74 4.10 7.27 5.61
C ARG A 74 5.42 6.50 5.62
N GLY A 75 5.67 5.74 6.67
CA GLY A 75 6.87 4.96 6.89
C GLY A 75 6.63 3.79 7.83
N ALA A 76 7.61 2.89 7.92
CA ALA A 76 7.53 1.69 8.75
C ALA A 76 7.36 2.02 10.25
N ASP A 77 7.89 3.15 10.70
CA ASP A 77 7.76 3.71 12.04
C ASP A 77 6.31 4.10 12.41
N GLU A 78 5.45 4.36 11.42
CA GLU A 78 4.03 4.68 11.62
C GLU A 78 3.11 3.44 11.52
N THR A 79 3.66 2.24 11.32
CA THR A 79 2.87 1.01 11.10
C THR A 79 1.91 0.68 12.24
N PHE A 80 2.24 1.13 13.45
CA PHE A 80 1.34 1.00 14.59
C PHE A 80 -0.02 1.66 14.35
N ASN A 81 -0.10 2.73 13.57
CA ASN A 81 -1.36 3.46 13.33
C ASN A 81 -2.40 2.62 12.59
N VAL A 82 -1.97 1.74 11.68
CA VAL A 82 -2.87 0.78 11.00
C VAL A 82 -3.44 -0.21 12.00
N THR A 83 -2.59 -0.77 12.87
CA THR A 83 -3.03 -1.72 13.90
C THR A 83 -3.98 -1.06 14.89
N LEU A 84 -3.69 0.18 15.30
CA LEU A 84 -4.56 0.96 16.18
C LEU A 84 -5.95 1.17 15.56
N GLU A 85 -6.01 1.48 14.26
CA GLU A 85 -7.28 1.65 13.55
C GLU A 85 -8.06 0.33 13.45
N LEU A 86 -7.40 -0.79 13.17
CA LEU A 86 -8.03 -2.12 13.19
C LEU A 86 -8.62 -2.44 14.58
N VAL A 87 -7.89 -2.16 15.65
CA VAL A 87 -8.38 -2.36 17.04
C VAL A 87 -9.60 -1.49 17.31
N ARG A 88 -9.60 -0.22 16.89
CA ARG A 88 -10.76 0.68 17.05
C ARG A 88 -12.02 0.16 16.36
N ARG A 89 -11.85 -0.58 15.27
CA ARG A 89 -12.95 -1.20 14.50
C ARG A 89 -13.38 -2.57 15.05
N GLY A 90 -12.74 -3.05 16.11
CA GLY A 90 -13.12 -4.29 16.79
C GLY A 90 -12.54 -5.55 16.18
N TYR A 91 -11.50 -5.44 15.32
CA TYR A 91 -10.75 -6.62 14.92
C TYR A 91 -10.10 -7.28 16.13
N THR A 92 -10.25 -8.59 16.24
CA THR A 92 -9.57 -9.37 17.27
C THR A 92 -8.08 -9.50 16.95
N GLU A 93 -7.27 -9.77 17.98
CA GLU A 93 -5.84 -10.05 17.81
C GLU A 93 -5.58 -11.14 16.76
N SER A 94 -6.40 -12.20 16.74
CA SER A 94 -6.25 -13.29 15.77
C SER A 94 -6.58 -12.87 14.34
N GLN A 95 -7.55 -11.97 14.14
CA GLN A 95 -7.84 -11.41 12.82
C GLN A 95 -6.73 -10.44 12.37
N ILE A 96 -6.21 -9.63 13.28
CA ILE A 96 -5.07 -8.73 13.02
C ILE A 96 -3.82 -9.55 12.61
N ALA A 97 -3.55 -10.66 13.31
CA ALA A 97 -2.44 -11.55 12.97
C ALA A 97 -2.59 -12.19 11.58
N LYS A 98 -3.82 -12.53 11.17
CA LYS A 98 -4.10 -13.01 9.81
C LYS A 98 -3.77 -11.95 8.75
N LEU A 99 -4.25 -10.72 8.95
CA LEU A 99 -4.03 -9.59 8.06
C LEU A 99 -2.54 -9.21 7.92
N TRP A 100 -1.79 -9.25 9.02
CA TRP A 100 -0.37 -8.90 9.05
C TRP A 100 0.59 -9.97 8.53
N GLY A 101 0.10 -11.17 8.24
CA GLY A 101 0.96 -12.19 7.63
C GLY A 101 0.46 -13.61 7.73
N GLY A 102 -0.43 -13.94 8.68
CA GLY A 102 -0.94 -15.30 8.83
C GLY A 102 -1.54 -15.87 7.53
N ASN A 103 -2.29 -15.05 6.79
CA ASN A 103 -2.85 -15.45 5.50
C ASN A 103 -1.78 -15.64 4.41
N LEU A 104 -0.81 -14.73 4.35
CA LEU A 104 0.30 -14.83 3.40
C LEU A 104 1.13 -16.09 3.64
N LEU A 105 1.47 -16.36 4.90
CA LEU A 105 2.27 -17.53 5.29
C LEU A 105 1.54 -18.84 4.97
N ARG A 106 0.24 -18.93 5.24
CA ARG A 106 -0.58 -20.08 4.83
C ARG A 106 -0.46 -20.35 3.33
N VAL A 107 -0.61 -19.32 2.49
CA VAL A 107 -0.52 -19.46 1.03
C VAL A 107 0.90 -19.85 0.60
N LEU A 108 1.93 -19.26 1.20
CA LEU A 108 3.32 -19.61 0.93
C LEU A 108 3.60 -21.09 1.23
N ASP A 109 3.10 -21.60 2.36
CA ASP A 109 3.26 -23.00 2.74
C ASP A 109 2.56 -23.96 1.76
N GLU A 110 1.35 -23.63 1.31
CA GLU A 110 0.60 -24.40 0.31
C GLU A 110 1.34 -24.45 -1.03
N VAL A 111 1.85 -23.32 -1.51
CA VAL A 111 2.64 -23.23 -2.75
C VAL A 111 3.90 -24.09 -2.65
N GLN A 112 4.62 -24.01 -1.53
CA GLN A 112 5.80 -24.83 -1.31
C GLN A 112 5.48 -26.33 -1.26
N ALA A 113 4.33 -26.71 -0.69
CA ALA A 113 3.90 -28.11 -0.64
C ALA A 113 3.63 -28.67 -2.04
N VAL A 114 2.99 -27.89 -2.92
CA VAL A 114 2.79 -28.27 -4.33
C VAL A 114 4.12 -28.37 -5.05
N ALA A 115 5.01 -27.39 -4.88
CA ALA A 115 6.33 -27.40 -5.52
C ALA A 115 7.14 -28.66 -5.16
N ARG A 116 7.04 -29.17 -3.92
CA ARG A 116 7.69 -30.42 -3.48
C ARG A 116 7.09 -31.68 -4.13
N ARG A 117 5.80 -31.67 -4.48
CA ARG A 117 5.13 -32.82 -5.13
C ARG A 117 5.40 -32.92 -6.64
N LEU A 118 5.76 -31.80 -7.26
CA LEU A 118 6.05 -31.71 -8.70
C LEU A 118 7.54 -31.97 -9.04
N ARG A 119 8.40 -32.07 -8.02
CA ARG A 119 9.80 -32.49 -8.16
C ARG A 119 9.90 -34.00 -8.11
#